data_AF-A0A804PXI8-F1
#
_entry.id   AF-A0A804PXI8-F1
#
_cell.length_a   1.000
_cell.length_b   1.000
_cell.length_c   1.000
_cell.angle_alpha   90.00
_cell.angle_beta   90.00
_cell.angle_gamma   90.00
#
_symmetry.space_group_name_H-M   'P 1'
#
loop_
_entity.id
_entity.type
_entity.pdbx_description
1 polymer ?
#
loop_
_entity_poly.entity_id
_entity_poly.type
_entity_poly.pdbx_seq_one_letter_code
_entity_poly.pdbx_strand_id
1 'polypeptide(L)'
;MDDAQGYQEGDDHDLVLQKQEWIKTQDMLKSKLILEDEFAWSLPSVGSGLDEPEWCKLKYIGGTDISFLKEDPSTACAAVVVLNVDTLEVVHEEFNVVRLQVPYIPGFLAFREAPVLLGLLEKVKINAPHFCPQLLMVDGNGLLHPRAGFGLACHLGVLADIPTVGVGKNLHHVDGLNQSEVRRLLGSKENCNRELVLLTGQSGTKWGMAVRSCPGSSKPIYVSVGHRISLDSATAIVKSCCRYRVPEPTRQADIRSKVFLQKLQKPRQ
;
A
#
# COMPACT_ATOMS: atom_id res chain seq x y z
N MET A 1 -4.92 32.94 -33.51
CA MET A 1 -5.18 31.49 -33.69
C MET A 1 -4.66 30.82 -32.43
N ASP A 2 -5.08 31.28 -31.25
CA ASP A 2 -6.42 31.17 -30.64
C ASP A 2 -6.63 29.74 -30.16
N ASP A 3 -6.32 29.52 -28.89
CA ASP A 3 -7.05 28.62 -27.99
C ASP A 3 -6.57 28.89 -26.55
N ALA A 4 -7.01 30.03 -26.02
CA ALA A 4 -7.08 30.24 -24.58
C ALA A 4 -8.45 29.70 -24.12
N GLN A 5 -8.53 28.40 -23.86
CA GLN A 5 -9.72 27.79 -23.27
C GLN A 5 -9.86 28.23 -21.81
N GLY A 6 -10.98 28.88 -21.52
CA GLY A 6 -11.30 29.49 -20.24
C GLY A 6 -11.38 28.47 -19.10
N TYR A 7 -10.56 28.70 -18.08
CA TYR A 7 -10.77 28.15 -16.75
C TYR A 7 -11.95 28.88 -16.11
N GLN A 8 -13.08 28.18 -15.92
CA GLN A 8 -14.28 28.73 -15.29
C GLN A 8 -14.14 28.69 -13.76
N GLU A 9 -14.39 29.81 -13.08
CA GLU A 9 -14.37 29.95 -11.60
C GLU A 9 -15.23 28.90 -10.85
N GLY A 10 -16.19 28.27 -11.53
CA GLY A 10 -17.02 27.20 -10.96
C GLY A 10 -16.26 25.91 -10.60
N ASP A 11 -15.26 25.53 -11.40
CA ASP A 11 -14.50 24.29 -11.18
C ASP A 11 -13.63 24.38 -9.90
N ASP A 12 -13.11 25.57 -9.57
CA ASP A 12 -12.29 25.75 -8.37
C ASP A 12 -13.13 25.70 -7.09
N HIS A 13 -14.34 26.26 -7.11
CA HIS A 13 -15.25 26.20 -5.96
C HIS A 13 -15.67 24.75 -5.64
N ASP A 14 -16.03 23.97 -6.64
CA ASP A 14 -16.40 22.56 -6.46
C ASP A 14 -15.21 21.73 -5.96
N LEU A 15 -14.00 21.99 -6.46
CA LEU A 15 -12.77 21.35 -5.96
C LEU A 15 -12.47 21.72 -4.51
N VAL A 16 -12.72 22.95 -4.08
CA VAL A 16 -12.53 23.38 -2.69
C VAL A 16 -13.52 22.67 -1.77
N LEU A 17 -14.81 22.64 -2.13
CA LEU A 17 -15.84 21.92 -1.37
C LEU A 17 -15.53 20.42 -1.28
N GLN A 18 -15.12 19.81 -2.39
CA GLN A 18 -14.75 18.40 -2.43
C GLN A 18 -13.55 18.10 -1.52
N LYS A 19 -12.52 18.97 -1.50
CA LYS A 19 -11.37 18.84 -0.61
C LYS A 19 -11.78 18.94 0.86
N GLN A 20 -12.68 19.85 1.22
CA GLN A 20 -13.18 19.98 2.59
C GLN A 20 -13.91 18.71 3.04
N GLU A 21 -14.76 18.15 2.18
CA GLU A 21 -15.47 16.90 2.47
C GLU A 21 -14.52 15.71 2.64
N TRP A 22 -13.50 15.64 1.79
CA TRP A 22 -12.45 14.63 1.91
C TRP A 22 -11.58 14.80 3.16
N ILE A 23 -11.32 16.03 3.61
CA ILE A 23 -10.61 16.27 4.88
C ILE A 23 -11.43 15.69 6.03
N LYS A 24 -12.72 16.04 6.13
CA LYS A 24 -13.63 15.52 7.16
C LYS A 24 -13.70 14.00 7.13
N THR A 25 -13.78 13.41 5.94
CA THR A 25 -13.82 11.96 5.77
C THR A 25 -12.51 11.30 6.22
N GLN A 26 -11.35 11.87 5.88
CA GLN A 26 -10.06 11.37 6.37
C GLN A 26 -9.96 11.43 7.89
N ASP A 27 -10.36 12.53 8.51
CA ASP A 27 -10.29 12.67 9.97
C ASP A 27 -11.22 11.66 10.68
N MET A 28 -12.42 11.46 10.12
CA MET A 28 -13.37 10.45 10.61
C MET A 28 -12.86 9.03 10.46
N LEU A 29 -12.24 8.68 9.33
CA LEU A 29 -11.69 7.33 9.14
C LEU A 29 -10.40 7.12 9.95
N LYS A 30 -9.58 8.16 10.08
CA LYS A 30 -8.35 8.14 10.89
C LYS A 30 -8.64 7.86 12.36
N SER A 31 -9.74 8.36 12.91
CA SER A 31 -10.12 8.06 14.31
C SER A 31 -10.45 6.59 14.57
N LYS A 32 -10.67 5.80 13.51
CA LYS A 32 -10.91 4.35 13.58
C LYS A 32 -9.63 3.52 13.42
N LEU A 33 -8.47 4.15 13.25
CA LEU A 33 -7.22 3.41 13.06
C LEU A 33 -6.79 2.68 14.32
N ILE A 34 -6.51 1.38 14.16
CA ILE A 34 -5.80 0.56 15.14
C ILE A 34 -4.35 0.43 14.67
N LEU A 35 -3.39 0.79 15.53
CA LEU A 35 -1.96 0.82 15.22
C LEU A 35 -1.17 -0.30 15.92
N GLU A 36 -1.90 -1.22 16.53
CA GLU A 36 -1.39 -2.39 17.26
C GLU A 36 -1.85 -3.67 16.56
N ASP A 37 -1.24 -4.79 16.92
CA ASP A 37 -1.60 -6.08 16.36
C ASP A 37 -2.98 -6.51 16.88
N GLU A 38 -3.99 -6.46 16.00
CA GLU A 38 -5.36 -6.86 16.31
C GLU A 38 -5.86 -7.86 15.26
N PHE A 39 -5.42 -9.10 15.42
CA PHE A 39 -5.78 -10.24 14.60
C PHE A 39 -5.58 -11.55 15.36
N ALA A 40 -6.28 -12.61 14.95
CA ALA A 40 -6.26 -13.91 15.63
C ALA A 40 -5.12 -14.84 15.16
N TRP A 41 -4.31 -14.42 14.19
CA TRP A 41 -3.24 -15.23 13.62
C TRP A 41 -1.86 -14.85 14.17
N SER A 42 -0.95 -15.80 14.27
CA SER A 42 0.45 -15.60 14.61
C SER A 42 1.30 -15.42 13.35
N LEU A 43 2.38 -14.65 13.52
CA LEU A 43 3.43 -14.58 12.53
C LEU A 43 4.11 -15.95 12.42
N PRO A 44 4.47 -16.41 11.21
CA PRO A 44 5.39 -17.54 11.06
C PRO A 44 6.67 -17.20 11.82
N SER A 45 6.82 -17.78 13.00
CA SER A 45 7.81 -17.35 13.97
C SER A 45 9.21 -17.59 13.42
N VAL A 46 10.01 -16.54 13.45
CA VAL A 46 11.47 -16.64 13.51
C VAL A 46 11.78 -17.23 14.90
N GLY A 47 11.55 -18.55 15.05
CA GLY A 47 11.88 -19.31 16.26
C GLY A 47 10.91 -19.17 17.43
N SER A 48 9.75 -19.82 17.38
CA SER A 48 9.04 -20.27 18.60
C SER A 48 7.96 -21.31 18.30
N GLY A 49 8.12 -22.51 18.88
CA GLY A 49 7.06 -23.45 19.27
C GLY A 49 6.46 -24.35 18.18
N LEU A 50 6.68 -25.66 18.28
CA LEU A 50 6.05 -26.72 17.47
C LEU A 50 4.54 -26.93 17.75
N ASP A 51 3.92 -26.13 18.62
CA ASP A 51 2.61 -26.45 19.22
C ASP A 51 1.48 -25.45 18.89
N GLU A 52 1.70 -24.45 18.04
CA GLU A 52 0.59 -23.57 17.62
C GLU A 52 -0.28 -24.23 16.54
N PRO A 53 -1.61 -24.27 16.74
CA PRO A 53 -2.52 -24.85 15.76
C PRO A 53 -2.39 -24.16 14.38
N GLU A 54 -2.36 -24.93 13.28
CA GLU A 54 -2.22 -24.36 11.94
C GLU A 54 -3.30 -23.34 11.55
N TRP A 55 -4.48 -23.40 12.18
CA TRP A 55 -5.56 -22.44 11.95
C TRP A 55 -5.26 -21.05 12.51
N CYS A 56 -4.27 -20.94 13.41
CA CYS A 56 -3.78 -19.67 13.93
C CYS A 56 -2.66 -19.08 13.07
N LYS A 57 -2.19 -19.69 11.97
CA LYS A 57 -1.09 -19.11 11.19
C LYS A 57 -1.58 -18.16 10.10
N LEU A 58 -0.76 -17.15 9.78
CA LEU A 58 -0.94 -16.35 8.57
C LEU A 58 -0.70 -17.21 7.32
N LYS A 59 -1.76 -17.48 6.54
CA LYS A 59 -1.77 -18.36 5.35
C LYS A 59 -1.82 -17.59 4.04
N TYR A 60 -2.61 -16.52 3.97
CA TYR A 60 -2.82 -15.75 2.73
C TYR A 60 -2.58 -14.26 2.92
N ILE A 61 -1.73 -13.69 2.06
CA ILE A 61 -1.45 -12.25 2.01
C ILE A 61 -1.90 -11.71 0.66
N GLY A 62 -2.64 -10.61 0.69
CA GLY A 62 -3.04 -9.86 -0.48
C GLY A 62 -1.97 -8.83 -0.88
N GLY A 63 -1.89 -8.52 -2.17
CA GLY A 63 -1.12 -7.41 -2.72
C GLY A 63 -2.00 -6.56 -3.63
N THR A 64 -1.85 -5.24 -3.56
CA THR A 64 -2.57 -4.32 -4.45
C THR A 64 -1.66 -3.39 -5.22
N ASP A 65 -2.09 -3.04 -6.43
CA ASP A 65 -1.49 -2.02 -7.30
C ASP A 65 -2.55 -1.40 -8.21
N ILE A 66 -2.30 -0.17 -8.65
CA ILE A 66 -3.02 0.46 -9.76
C ILE A 66 -2.01 0.95 -10.78
N SER A 67 -2.03 0.32 -11.95
CA SER A 67 -1.17 0.68 -13.08
C SER A 67 -1.94 1.49 -14.13
N PHE A 68 -1.34 2.57 -14.61
CA PHE A 68 -1.93 3.47 -15.59
C PHE A 68 -1.54 3.07 -17.02
N LEU A 69 -2.47 3.26 -17.96
CA LEU A 69 -2.18 3.13 -19.38
C LEU A 69 -1.29 4.28 -19.83
N LYS A 70 -0.24 3.99 -20.61
CA LYS A 70 0.72 5.03 -21.03
C LYS A 70 0.11 6.01 -22.03
N GLU A 71 -0.76 5.50 -22.88
CA GLU A 71 -1.41 6.21 -23.98
C GLU A 71 -2.60 7.06 -23.49
N ASP A 72 -3.27 6.62 -22.42
CA ASP A 72 -4.37 7.33 -21.76
C ASP A 72 -4.24 7.24 -20.24
N PRO A 73 -3.62 8.24 -19.58
CA PRO A 73 -3.48 8.28 -18.12
C PRO A 73 -4.81 8.34 -17.34
N SER A 74 -5.95 8.51 -18.01
CA SER A 74 -7.27 8.41 -17.37
C SER A 74 -7.72 6.96 -17.19
N THR A 75 -7.17 6.03 -17.99
CA THR A 75 -7.42 4.60 -17.91
C THR A 75 -6.36 3.93 -17.03
N ALA A 76 -6.82 3.15 -16.05
CA ALA A 76 -5.96 2.38 -15.16
C ALA A 76 -6.48 0.96 -14.98
N CYS A 77 -5.57 0.02 -14.69
CA CYS A 77 -5.90 -1.32 -14.23
C CYS A 77 -5.54 -1.43 -12.76
N ALA A 78 -6.57 -1.60 -11.94
CA ALA A 78 -6.41 -2.02 -10.56
C ALA A 78 -6.27 -3.55 -10.49
N ALA A 79 -5.41 -4.01 -9.60
CA ALA A 79 -5.20 -5.43 -9.33
C ALA A 79 -5.21 -5.71 -7.83
N VAL A 80 -5.84 -6.83 -7.46
CA VAL A 80 -5.67 -7.49 -6.17
C VAL A 80 -5.20 -8.91 -6.44
N VAL A 81 -4.05 -9.27 -5.89
CA VAL A 81 -3.52 -10.64 -5.95
C VAL A 81 -3.50 -11.22 -4.54
N VAL A 82 -3.70 -12.53 -4.41
CA VAL A 82 -3.56 -13.26 -3.15
C VAL A 82 -2.45 -14.28 -3.31
N LEU A 83 -1.54 -14.32 -2.34
CA LEU A 83 -0.42 -15.24 -2.30
C LEU A 83 -0.52 -16.15 -1.07
N ASN A 84 -0.10 -17.40 -1.21
CA ASN A 84 0.23 -18.25 -0.08
C ASN A 84 1.51 -17.73 0.59
N VAL A 85 1.51 -17.57 1.92
CA VAL A 85 2.65 -16.97 2.65
C VAL A 85 3.90 -17.84 2.62
N ASP A 86 3.75 -19.16 2.69
CA ASP A 86 4.88 -20.10 2.75
C ASP A 86 5.58 -20.21 1.38
N THR A 87 4.80 -20.31 0.30
CA THR A 87 5.35 -20.47 -1.05
C THR A 87 5.55 -19.17 -1.81
N LEU A 88 4.92 -18.07 -1.36
CA LEU A 88 4.80 -16.79 -2.09
C LEU A 88 4.31 -16.98 -3.54
N GLU A 89 3.51 -18.02 -3.79
CA GLU A 89 2.85 -18.26 -5.07
C GLU A 89 1.48 -17.60 -5.08
N VAL A 90 1.11 -17.04 -6.23
CA VAL A 90 -0.20 -16.42 -6.43
C VAL A 90 -1.26 -17.52 -6.52
N VAL A 91 -2.23 -17.50 -5.60
CA VAL A 91 -3.34 -18.44 -5.53
C VAL A 91 -4.65 -17.88 -6.09
N HIS A 92 -4.78 -16.55 -6.14
CA HIS A 92 -5.94 -15.86 -6.74
C HIS A 92 -5.55 -14.47 -7.26
N GLU A 93 -6.29 -13.98 -8.25
CA GLU A 93 -6.12 -12.63 -8.80
C GLU A 93 -7.43 -12.05 -9.32
N GLU A 94 -7.63 -10.75 -9.10
CA GLU A 94 -8.76 -9.98 -9.59
C GLU A 94 -8.28 -8.68 -10.23
N PHE A 95 -8.87 -8.31 -11.37
CA PHE A 95 -8.55 -7.09 -12.10
C PHE A 95 -9.79 -6.27 -12.39
N ASN A 96 -9.61 -4.94 -12.45
CA ASN A 96 -10.63 -4.04 -12.95
C ASN A 96 -9.98 -2.92 -13.75
N VAL A 97 -10.41 -2.74 -14.99
CA VAL A 97 -10.00 -1.61 -15.82
C VAL A 97 -11.01 -0.51 -15.60
N VAL A 98 -10.52 0.61 -15.08
CA VAL A 98 -11.34 1.72 -14.67
C VAL A 98 -10.84 2.99 -15.33
N ARG A 99 -11.78 3.89 -15.60
CA ARG A 99 -11.47 5.27 -15.95
C ARG A 99 -11.61 6.13 -14.71
N LEU A 100 -10.49 6.60 -14.17
CA LEU A 100 -10.47 7.35 -12.91
C LEU A 100 -10.94 8.79 -13.15
N GLN A 101 -12.15 9.10 -12.70
CA GLN A 101 -12.77 10.42 -12.86
C GLN A 101 -12.25 11.46 -11.87
N VAL A 102 -11.75 11.01 -10.71
CA VAL A 102 -11.22 11.90 -9.68
C VAL A 102 -9.80 12.34 -10.06
N PRO A 103 -9.49 13.66 -10.10
CA PRO A 103 -8.16 14.14 -10.43
C PRO A 103 -7.14 13.74 -9.35
N TYR A 104 -5.87 13.62 -9.75
CA TYR A 104 -4.79 13.39 -8.79
C TYR A 104 -4.54 14.65 -7.96
N ILE A 105 -4.92 14.61 -6.68
CA ILE A 105 -4.63 15.68 -5.72
C ILE A 105 -3.69 15.11 -4.65
N PRO A 106 -2.46 15.64 -4.49
CA PRO A 106 -1.53 15.20 -3.45
C PRO A 106 -2.17 15.19 -2.06
N GLY A 107 -2.01 14.08 -1.34
CA GLY A 107 -2.62 13.87 -0.03
C GLY A 107 -4.06 13.33 -0.05
N PHE A 108 -4.67 13.18 -1.24
CA PHE A 108 -6.03 12.65 -1.40
C PHE A 108 -6.12 11.45 -2.36
N LEU A 109 -4.98 10.84 -2.71
CA LEU A 109 -4.91 9.69 -3.63
C LEU A 109 -5.89 8.57 -3.25
N ALA A 110 -6.07 8.34 -1.96
CA ALA A 110 -6.95 7.28 -1.46
C ALA A 110 -8.41 7.41 -1.94
N PHE A 111 -8.93 8.63 -2.13
CA PHE A 111 -10.30 8.81 -2.66
C PHE A 111 -10.44 8.39 -4.12
N ARG A 112 -9.35 8.40 -4.86
CA ARG A 112 -9.29 7.94 -6.26
C ARG A 112 -9.19 6.42 -6.35
N GLU A 113 -8.41 5.81 -5.46
CA GLU A 113 -7.97 4.42 -5.61
C GLU A 113 -8.69 3.44 -4.68
N ALA A 114 -9.03 3.85 -3.45
CA ALA A 114 -9.62 2.96 -2.46
C ALA A 114 -10.96 2.37 -2.90
N PRO A 115 -11.91 3.12 -3.50
CA PRO A 115 -13.18 2.54 -3.95
C PRO A 115 -12.99 1.41 -4.99
N VAL A 116 -12.01 1.56 -5.88
CA VAL A 116 -11.73 0.57 -6.92
C VAL A 116 -11.15 -0.70 -6.31
N LEU A 117 -10.18 -0.55 -5.41
CA LEU A 117 -9.53 -1.66 -4.73
C LEU A 117 -10.48 -2.40 -3.76
N LEU A 118 -11.37 -1.69 -3.07
CA LEU A 118 -12.43 -2.30 -2.28
C LEU A 118 -13.37 -3.16 -3.13
N GLY A 119 -13.78 -2.67 -4.30
CA GLY A 119 -14.58 -3.44 -5.24
C GLY A 119 -13.89 -4.74 -5.69
N LEU A 120 -12.55 -4.72 -5.84
CA LEU A 120 -11.78 -5.93 -6.12
C LEU A 120 -11.69 -6.88 -4.93
N LEU A 121 -11.50 -6.37 -3.71
CA LEU A 121 -11.50 -7.20 -2.49
C LEU A 121 -12.84 -7.90 -2.29
N GLU A 122 -13.96 -7.23 -2.58
CA GLU A 122 -15.29 -7.87 -2.55
C GLU A 122 -15.43 -8.96 -3.62
N LYS A 123 -14.87 -8.77 -4.82
CA LYS A 123 -14.81 -9.85 -5.83
C LYS A 123 -14.00 -11.05 -5.34
N VAL A 124 -12.87 -10.85 -4.66
CA VAL A 124 -12.10 -11.96 -4.06
C VAL A 124 -12.97 -12.72 -3.06
N LYS A 125 -13.70 -12.02 -2.17
CA LYS A 125 -14.60 -12.64 -1.19
C LYS A 125 -15.70 -13.49 -1.83
N ILE A 126 -16.24 -13.04 -2.98
CA ILE A 126 -17.30 -13.74 -3.71
C ILE A 126 -16.74 -14.92 -4.51
N ASN A 127 -15.68 -14.69 -5.28
CA ASN A 127 -15.16 -15.65 -6.26
C ASN A 127 -14.26 -16.72 -5.64
N ALA A 128 -13.57 -16.38 -4.55
CA ALA A 128 -12.58 -17.23 -3.91
C ALA A 128 -12.54 -17.04 -2.38
N PRO A 129 -13.65 -17.29 -1.66
CA PRO A 129 -13.76 -17.04 -0.21
C PRO A 129 -12.69 -17.78 0.61
N HIS A 130 -12.24 -18.95 0.16
CA HIS A 130 -11.18 -19.73 0.82
C HIS A 130 -9.78 -19.10 0.71
N PHE A 131 -9.60 -18.17 -0.22
CA PHE A 131 -8.37 -17.43 -0.46
C PHE A 131 -8.51 -15.96 -0.04
N CYS A 132 -9.46 -15.61 0.84
CA CYS A 132 -9.52 -14.26 1.39
C CYS A 132 -8.21 -13.91 2.12
N PRO A 133 -7.56 -12.78 1.79
CA PRO A 133 -6.31 -12.40 2.42
C PRO A 133 -6.55 -12.02 3.88
N GLN A 134 -5.69 -12.51 4.78
CA GLN A 134 -5.69 -12.15 6.20
C GLN A 134 -4.98 -10.82 6.46
N LEU A 135 -4.12 -10.40 5.53
CA LEU A 135 -3.41 -9.13 5.53
C LEU A 135 -3.24 -8.63 4.10
N LEU A 136 -3.29 -7.32 3.89
CA LEU A 136 -3.12 -6.69 2.59
C LEU A 136 -1.88 -5.77 2.56
N MET A 137 -0.96 -6.02 1.64
CA MET A 137 0.12 -5.11 1.31
C MET A 137 -0.31 -4.18 0.18
N VAL A 138 -0.19 -2.89 0.41
CA VAL A 138 -0.66 -1.85 -0.51
C VAL A 138 0.54 -1.11 -1.09
N ASP A 139 0.64 -1.02 -2.42
CA ASP A 139 1.63 -0.17 -3.08
C ASP A 139 1.29 1.31 -2.86
N GLY A 140 1.86 1.88 -1.79
CA GLY A 140 1.48 3.18 -1.29
C GLY A 140 1.86 3.34 0.18
N ASN A 141 1.42 4.42 0.80
CA ASN A 141 1.72 4.68 2.22
C ASN A 141 0.50 4.44 3.09
N GLY A 142 0.75 4.07 4.35
CA GLY A 142 -0.19 4.13 5.45
C GLY A 142 0.05 5.40 6.27
N LEU A 143 0.57 5.25 7.49
CA LEU A 143 0.91 6.36 8.38
C LEU A 143 1.97 7.32 7.81
N LEU A 144 2.88 6.87 6.94
CA LEU A 144 3.90 7.73 6.34
C LEU A 144 3.29 8.62 5.24
N HIS A 145 2.45 9.58 5.63
CA HIS A 145 1.62 10.36 4.71
C HIS A 145 1.53 11.84 5.15
N PRO A 146 1.65 12.82 4.20
CA PRO A 146 1.77 14.25 4.51
C PRO A 146 0.55 14.85 5.23
N ARG A 147 -0.62 14.21 5.13
CA ARG A 147 -1.85 14.65 5.79
C ARG A 147 -2.01 13.96 7.13
N ALA A 148 -1.11 14.28 8.06
CA ALA A 148 -1.10 13.76 9.43
C ALA A 148 -1.21 12.22 9.52
N GLY A 149 -0.67 11.48 8.55
CA GLY A 149 -0.62 10.01 8.58
C GLY A 149 -1.89 9.24 8.26
N PHE A 150 -2.63 9.64 7.22
CA PHE A 150 -3.73 8.82 6.69
C PHE A 150 -3.60 8.57 5.18
N GLY A 151 -2.75 7.61 4.81
CA GLY A 151 -2.51 7.21 3.41
C GLY A 151 -3.50 6.16 2.89
N LEU A 152 -3.25 5.68 1.66
CA LEU A 152 -4.08 4.68 0.99
C LEU A 152 -4.21 3.39 1.79
N ALA A 153 -3.12 2.89 2.40
CA ALA A 153 -3.17 1.64 3.16
C ALA A 153 -4.05 1.78 4.42
N CYS A 154 -3.98 2.92 5.10
CA CYS A 154 -4.87 3.25 6.22
C CYS A 154 -6.33 3.30 5.79
N HIS A 155 -6.60 4.03 4.70
CA HIS A 155 -7.95 4.20 4.17
C HIS A 155 -8.57 2.85 3.79
N LEU A 156 -7.84 2.03 3.04
CA LEU A 156 -8.27 0.69 2.66
C LEU A 156 -8.50 -0.21 3.87
N GLY A 157 -7.57 -0.21 4.84
CA GLY A 157 -7.67 -1.09 6.00
C GLY A 157 -8.88 -0.79 6.86
N VAL A 158 -9.16 0.49 7.13
CA VAL A 158 -10.35 0.90 7.91
C VAL A 158 -11.64 0.53 7.18
N LEU A 159 -11.71 0.72 5.86
CA LEU A 159 -12.94 0.43 5.11
C LEU A 159 -13.16 -1.06 4.85
N ALA A 160 -12.09 -1.83 4.66
CA ALA A 160 -12.15 -3.27 4.46
C ALA A 160 -12.19 -4.07 5.77
N ASP A 161 -11.89 -3.42 6.90
CA ASP A 161 -11.75 -4.01 8.24
C ASP A 161 -10.78 -5.20 8.29
N ILE A 162 -9.61 -5.04 7.64
CA ILE A 162 -8.54 -6.04 7.61
C ILE A 162 -7.18 -5.41 7.94
N PRO A 163 -6.22 -6.19 8.45
CA PRO A 163 -4.84 -5.74 8.60
C PRO A 163 -4.24 -5.25 7.28
N THR A 164 -3.68 -4.04 7.27
CA THR A 164 -3.05 -3.46 6.07
C THR A 164 -1.68 -2.86 6.36
N VAL A 165 -0.79 -2.98 5.38
CA VAL A 165 0.57 -2.42 5.42
C VAL A 165 0.81 -1.59 4.17
N GLY A 166 1.26 -0.35 4.35
CA GLY A 166 1.72 0.50 3.26
C GLY A 166 3.17 0.19 2.89
N VAL A 167 3.42 -0.14 1.62
CA VAL A 167 4.75 -0.39 1.08
C VAL A 167 5.10 0.69 0.05
N GLY A 168 5.72 1.77 0.52
CA GLY A 168 6.13 2.90 -0.31
C GLY A 168 7.46 2.65 -1.04
N LYS A 169 7.52 2.98 -2.34
CA LYS A 169 8.77 2.95 -3.13
C LYS A 169 9.64 4.20 -2.95
N ASN A 170 9.07 5.30 -2.43
CA ASN A 170 9.70 6.60 -2.21
C ASN A 170 9.33 7.15 -0.83
N LEU A 171 10.22 7.94 -0.22
CA LEU A 171 9.95 8.60 1.06
C LEU A 171 9.10 9.85 0.85
N HIS A 172 7.98 9.95 1.55
CA HIS A 172 7.23 11.21 1.63
C HIS A 172 7.89 12.16 2.62
N HIS A 173 7.95 13.45 2.30
CA HIS A 173 8.43 14.47 3.23
C HIS A 173 7.35 14.71 4.28
N VAL A 174 7.57 14.15 5.47
CA VAL A 174 6.65 14.21 6.62
C VAL A 174 7.49 14.51 7.85
N ASP A 175 7.09 15.50 8.65
CA ASP A 175 7.69 15.75 9.98
C ASP A 175 9.22 15.84 9.96
N GLY A 176 9.77 16.56 8.97
CA GLY A 176 11.21 16.75 8.78
C GLY A 176 11.99 15.56 8.21
N LEU A 177 11.33 14.42 7.94
CA LEU A 177 11.96 13.25 7.33
C LEU A 177 12.45 13.58 5.92
N ASN A 178 13.73 13.30 5.67
CA ASN A 178 14.36 13.57 4.38
C ASN A 178 15.13 12.34 3.87
N GLN A 179 15.11 12.14 2.54
CA GLN A 179 15.61 10.92 1.94
C GLN A 179 17.15 10.79 2.04
N SER A 180 17.86 11.91 2.03
CA SER A 180 19.32 11.96 2.22
C SER A 180 19.73 11.40 3.58
N GLU A 181 19.03 11.78 4.65
CA GLU A 181 19.29 11.33 6.00
C GLU A 181 19.06 9.84 6.15
N VAL A 182 17.90 9.36 5.65
CA VAL A 182 17.59 7.93 5.69
C VAL A 182 18.62 7.10 4.93
N ARG A 183 19.08 7.57 3.76
CA ARG A 183 20.14 6.88 3.01
C ARG A 183 21.48 6.89 3.75
N ARG A 184 21.82 7.98 4.43
CA ARG A 184 23.02 8.10 5.26
C ARG A 184 22.97 7.11 6.43
N LEU A 185 21.86 7.04 7.16
CA LEU A 185 21.65 6.11 8.27
C LEU A 185 21.66 4.64 7.81
N LEU A 186 21.11 4.32 6.64
CA LEU A 186 21.20 2.98 6.04
C LEU A 186 22.62 2.63 5.53
N GLY A 187 23.50 3.61 5.38
CA GLY A 187 24.89 3.43 4.98
C GLY A 187 25.89 3.51 6.13
N SER A 188 25.46 3.92 7.32
CA SER A 188 26.36 4.13 8.46
C SER A 188 26.86 2.79 9.02
N LYS A 189 28.13 2.76 9.46
CA LYS A 189 28.70 1.59 10.14
C LYS A 189 28.09 1.34 11.52
N GLU A 190 27.54 2.40 12.12
CA GLU A 190 26.90 2.41 13.45
C GLU A 190 25.52 1.75 13.45
N ASN A 191 24.88 1.61 12.29
CA ASN A 191 23.61 0.91 12.22
C ASN A 191 23.84 -0.59 12.44
N CYS A 192 23.56 -1.05 13.67
CA CYS A 192 23.68 -2.45 14.08
C CYS A 192 22.80 -3.37 13.23
N ASN A 193 21.68 -2.86 12.70
CA ASN A 193 20.80 -3.54 11.79
C ASN A 193 20.82 -2.81 10.43
N ARG A 194 21.90 -3.01 9.66
CA ARG A 194 22.20 -2.35 8.36
C ARG A 194 21.08 -2.40 7.31
N GLU A 195 20.01 -3.13 7.58
CA GLU A 195 18.85 -3.31 6.72
C GLU A 195 17.67 -2.42 7.11
N LEU A 196 17.64 -1.87 8.32
CA LEU A 196 16.48 -1.17 8.88
C LEU A 196 16.86 0.20 9.45
N VAL A 197 16.03 1.21 9.21
CA VAL A 197 16.10 2.52 9.86
C VAL A 197 14.70 2.97 10.24
N LEU A 198 14.47 3.16 11.54
CA LEU A 198 13.22 3.68 12.05
C LEU A 198 13.04 5.14 11.61
N LEU A 199 11.87 5.45 11.03
CA LEU A 199 11.55 6.77 10.51
C LEU A 199 10.84 7.59 11.59
N THR A 200 11.64 8.11 12.52
CA THR A 200 11.16 9.03 13.56
C THR A 200 11.24 10.46 13.06
N GLY A 201 10.11 11.16 13.02
CA GLY A 201 10.07 12.57 12.64
C GLY A 201 10.51 13.50 13.77
N GLN A 202 10.58 14.80 13.49
CA GLN A 202 11.01 15.83 14.45
C GLN A 202 10.10 15.90 15.69
N SER A 203 8.82 15.57 15.55
CA SER A 203 7.89 15.46 16.68
C SER A 203 8.15 14.27 17.62
N GLY A 204 9.05 13.34 17.25
CA GLY A 204 9.24 12.06 17.94
C GLY A 204 8.28 10.95 17.47
N THR A 205 7.34 11.26 16.57
CA THR A 205 6.40 10.28 16.01
C THR A 205 7.13 9.28 15.10
N LYS A 206 6.85 7.98 15.29
CA LYS A 206 7.34 6.89 14.44
C LYS A 206 6.42 6.73 13.23
N TRP A 207 6.83 7.24 12.08
CA TRP A 207 6.02 7.23 10.85
C TRP A 207 6.12 5.94 10.04
N GLY A 208 7.19 5.17 10.25
CA GLY A 208 7.43 3.93 9.51
C GLY A 208 8.84 3.40 9.68
N MET A 209 9.22 2.49 8.79
CA MET A 209 10.53 1.85 8.74
C MET A 209 11.07 1.92 7.31
N ALA A 210 12.30 2.40 7.13
CA ALA A 210 13.01 2.21 5.87
C ALA A 210 13.69 0.84 5.88
N VAL A 211 13.40 0.04 4.86
CA VAL A 211 13.85 -1.35 4.76
C VAL A 211 14.68 -1.53 3.50
N ARG A 212 15.95 -1.94 3.66
CA ARG A 212 16.74 -2.51 2.57
C ARG A 212 16.40 -4.00 2.49
N SER A 213 15.45 -4.32 1.63
CA SER A 213 14.78 -5.61 1.55
C SER A 213 15.64 -6.77 1.03
N CYS A 214 16.69 -6.50 0.25
CA CYS A 214 17.59 -7.55 -0.24
C CYS A 214 19.05 -7.08 -0.35
N PRO A 215 20.02 -8.01 -0.24
CA PRO A 215 21.43 -7.73 -0.52
C PRO A 215 21.59 -7.14 -1.93
N GLY A 216 22.34 -6.04 -2.04
CA GLY A 216 22.57 -5.35 -3.31
C GLY A 216 21.52 -4.30 -3.70
N SER A 217 20.37 -4.24 -3.04
CA SER A 217 19.42 -3.14 -3.28
C SER A 217 19.97 -1.82 -2.74
N SER A 218 20.24 -0.87 -3.64
CA SER A 218 20.67 0.49 -3.27
C SER A 218 19.51 1.36 -2.76
N LYS A 219 18.26 1.01 -3.13
CA LYS A 219 17.08 1.82 -2.82
C LYS A 219 16.18 1.08 -1.81
N PRO A 220 15.95 1.64 -0.60
CA PRO A 220 15.03 1.04 0.34
C PRO A 220 13.59 1.08 -0.17
N ILE A 221 12.74 0.30 0.49
CA ILE A 221 11.29 0.50 0.55
C ILE A 221 10.94 1.13 1.90
N TYR A 222 9.77 1.75 1.99
CA TYR A 222 9.31 2.46 3.18
C TYR A 222 8.02 1.80 3.67
N VAL A 223 8.13 1.08 4.77
CA VAL A 223 7.02 0.36 5.39
C VAL A 223 6.34 1.29 6.39
N SER A 224 5.01 1.36 6.34
CA SER A 224 4.22 2.10 7.32
C SER A 224 2.96 1.34 7.66
N VAL A 225 2.51 1.48 8.91
CA VAL A 225 1.26 0.87 9.38
C VAL A 225 0.10 1.37 8.54
N GLY A 226 -0.73 0.46 8.05
CA GLY A 226 -2.02 0.78 7.47
C GLY A 226 -3.11 0.74 8.55
N HIS A 227 -3.48 -0.46 9.00
CA HIS A 227 -4.55 -0.68 9.97
C HIS A 227 -4.37 -2.05 10.66
N ARG A 228 -4.75 -2.19 11.93
CA ARG A 228 -4.77 -3.44 12.73
C ARG A 228 -3.43 -4.20 12.72
N ILE A 229 -2.31 -3.49 12.67
CA ILE A 229 -0.98 -4.10 12.74
C ILE A 229 0.02 -3.11 13.34
N SER A 230 0.93 -3.62 14.16
CA SER A 230 2.05 -2.86 14.69
C SER A 230 3.13 -2.61 13.63
N LEU A 231 3.95 -1.57 13.80
CA LEU A 231 5.04 -1.28 12.84
C LEU A 231 6.07 -2.42 12.79
N ASP A 232 6.35 -3.06 13.92
CA ASP A 232 7.33 -4.14 14.01
C ASP A 232 6.81 -5.39 13.27
N SER A 233 5.56 -5.80 13.52
CA SER A 233 4.91 -6.89 12.80
C SER A 233 4.79 -6.61 11.31
N ALA A 234 4.37 -5.40 10.92
CA ALA A 234 4.30 -4.99 9.52
C ALA A 234 5.67 -5.09 8.82
N THR A 235 6.73 -4.63 9.49
CA THR A 235 8.10 -4.71 8.96
C THR A 235 8.55 -6.17 8.81
N ALA A 236 8.28 -7.01 9.81
CA ALA A 236 8.66 -8.42 9.78
C ALA A 236 7.98 -9.18 8.62
N ILE A 237 6.68 -8.99 8.43
CA ILE A 237 5.91 -9.62 7.34
C ILE A 237 6.38 -9.09 5.98
N VAL A 238 6.59 -7.79 5.83
CA VAL A 238 7.10 -7.24 4.57
C VAL A 238 8.45 -7.86 4.22
N LYS A 239 9.36 -8.00 5.19
CA LYS A 239 10.66 -8.65 4.97
C LYS A 239 10.52 -10.11 4.56
N SER A 240 9.65 -10.89 5.22
CA SER A 240 9.46 -12.31 4.88
C SER A 240 8.90 -12.51 3.46
N CYS A 241 8.14 -11.54 2.95
CA CYS A 241 7.64 -11.54 1.58
C CYS A 241 8.64 -10.97 0.54
N CYS A 242 9.84 -10.52 0.92
CA CYS A 242 10.81 -9.94 -0.01
C CYS A 242 11.74 -10.99 -0.63
N ARG A 243 11.38 -11.50 -1.82
CA ARG A 243 12.35 -12.18 -2.72
C ARG A 243 13.25 -11.19 -3.48
N TYR A 244 12.74 -9.98 -3.67
CA TYR A 244 13.39 -8.88 -4.40
C TYR A 244 13.26 -7.58 -3.61
N ARG A 245 13.59 -6.43 -4.23
CA ARG A 245 13.42 -5.11 -3.61
C ARG A 245 11.98 -4.88 -3.12
N VAL A 246 11.00 -5.21 -3.96
CA VAL A 246 9.57 -5.03 -3.67
C VAL A 246 9.02 -6.38 -3.20
N PRO A 247 8.23 -6.45 -2.11
CA PRO A 247 7.68 -7.70 -1.62
C PRO A 247 6.76 -8.34 -2.65
N GLU A 248 6.73 -9.67 -2.64
CA GLU A 248 6.09 -10.46 -3.70
C GLU A 248 4.61 -10.11 -3.94
N PRO A 249 3.76 -9.83 -2.92
CA PRO A 249 2.38 -9.44 -3.15
C PRO A 249 2.22 -8.17 -4.01
N THR A 250 2.87 -7.05 -3.64
CA THR A 250 2.77 -5.80 -4.41
C THR A 250 3.54 -5.89 -5.73
N ARG A 251 4.63 -6.67 -5.78
CA ARG A 251 5.36 -6.94 -7.02
C ARG A 251 4.50 -7.70 -8.03
N GLN A 252 3.77 -8.72 -7.60
CA GLN A 252 2.89 -9.51 -8.44
C GLN A 252 1.69 -8.69 -8.91
N ALA A 253 1.10 -7.87 -8.04
CA ALA A 253 0.04 -6.93 -8.43
C ALA A 253 0.51 -5.98 -9.56
N ASP A 254 1.69 -5.35 -9.40
CA ASP A 254 2.29 -4.44 -10.39
C ASP A 254 2.60 -5.12 -11.73
N ILE A 255 3.14 -6.34 -11.71
CA ILE A 255 3.45 -7.07 -12.95
C ILE A 255 2.17 -7.46 -13.67
N ARG A 256 1.20 -8.03 -12.93
CA ARG A 256 0.00 -8.62 -13.52
C ARG A 256 -0.97 -7.55 -14.01
N SER A 257 -1.11 -6.42 -13.31
CA SER A 257 -1.89 -5.26 -13.78
C SER A 257 -1.38 -4.74 -15.13
N LYS A 258 -0.06 -4.62 -15.29
CA LYS A 258 0.57 -4.19 -16.56
C LYS A 258 0.39 -5.22 -17.68
N VAL A 259 0.56 -6.51 -17.38
CA VAL A 259 0.33 -7.59 -18.37
C VAL A 259 -1.14 -7.60 -18.80
N PHE A 260 -2.08 -7.38 -17.88
CA PHE A 260 -3.50 -7.30 -18.18
C PHE A 260 -3.83 -6.13 -19.11
N LEU A 261 -3.28 -4.93 -18.85
CA LEU A 261 -3.41 -3.78 -19.74
C LEU A 261 -2.87 -4.05 -21.15
N GLN A 262 -1.68 -4.65 -21.25
CA GLN A 262 -1.08 -4.97 -22.55
C GLN A 262 -1.92 -5.95 -23.37
N LYS A 263 -2.58 -6.92 -22.72
CA LYS A 263 -3.47 -7.88 -23.41
C LYS A 263 -4.70 -7.20 -24.00
N LEU A 264 -5.22 -6.14 -23.36
CA LEU A 264 -6.37 -5.38 -23.85
C LEU A 264 -6.04 -4.47 -25.04
N GLN A 265 -4.79 -4.02 -25.14
CA GLN A 265 -4.32 -3.21 -26.26
C GLN A 265 -4.08 -4.00 -27.54
N LYS A 266 -3.86 -5.32 -27.44
CA LYS A 266 -3.70 -6.16 -28.63
C LYS A 266 -5.08 -6.34 -29.28
N PRO A 267 -5.30 -5.86 -30.52
CA PRO A 267 -6.52 -6.20 -31.23
C PRO A 267 -6.65 -7.72 -31.27
N ARG A 268 -7.86 -8.24 -31.00
CA ARG A 268 -8.16 -9.66 -31.21
C ARG A 268 -7.86 -9.95 -32.69
N GLN A 269 -6.70 -10.55 -32.96
CA GLN A 269 -6.36 -11.10 -34.26
C GLN A 269 -7.18 -12.36 -34.51
#